data_AF-A0A821RUY7-F1
#
_entry.id   AF-A0A821RUY7-F1
#
_cell.length_a   1.000
_cell.length_b   1.000
_cell.length_c   1.000
_cell.angle_alpha   90.00
_cell.angle_beta   90.00
_cell.angle_gamma   90.00
#
_symmetry.space_group_name_H-M   'P 1'
#
loop_
_entity.id
_entity.type
_entity.pdbx_description
1 polymer ?
#
loop_
_entity_poly.entity_id
_entity_poly.type
_entity_poly.pdbx_seq_one_letter_code
_entity_poly.pdbx_strand_id
1 'polypeptide(L)'
;YKLNFESTSKEYFDFISRIIHPKNIKSLKLFDDDYTPGQIKSFIKNFQIDKLNRLKYLKLIKINENDLESILKHLINNRLNYLEIEYRQYFTILNQSTILILQNLLAFETLQEVNLDMRSYQYDFVQWPQSNYIQNMTLCN
;
A
#
# COMPACT_ATOMS: atom_id res chain seq x y z
N TYR A 1 15.11 7.80 0.55
CA TYR A 1 14.75 7.70 -0.88
C TYR A 1 13.25 7.84 -1.05
N LYS A 2 12.84 8.45 -2.15
CA LYS A 2 11.46 8.44 -2.65
C LYS A 2 11.49 7.63 -3.94
N LEU A 3 10.87 6.46 -3.96
CA LEU A 3 10.88 5.56 -5.10
C LEU A 3 9.54 5.62 -5.80
N ASN A 4 9.56 5.86 -7.10
CA ASN A 4 8.38 5.79 -7.95
C ASN A 4 8.58 4.71 -9.00
N PHE A 5 7.76 3.66 -8.93
CA PHE A 5 7.77 2.55 -9.88
C PHE A 5 6.55 2.51 -10.82
N GLU A 6 5.76 3.59 -10.89
CA GLU A 6 4.56 3.76 -11.75
C GLU A 6 4.81 3.53 -13.25
N SER A 7 6.02 3.73 -13.75
CA SER A 7 6.32 3.57 -15.18
C SER A 7 7.76 3.11 -15.39
N THR A 8 8.19 2.15 -14.56
CA THR A 8 9.58 1.71 -14.49
C THR A 8 9.75 0.36 -15.16
N SER A 9 10.80 0.20 -15.96
CA SER A 9 11.16 -1.10 -16.54
C SER A 9 11.54 -2.10 -15.44
N LYS A 10 11.28 -3.39 -15.68
CA LYS A 10 11.68 -4.45 -14.76
C LYS A 10 13.19 -4.42 -14.44
N GLU A 11 14.02 -4.16 -15.45
CA GLU A 11 15.48 -4.06 -15.28
C GLU A 11 15.89 -2.94 -14.31
N TYR A 12 15.28 -1.76 -14.44
CA TYR A 12 15.58 -0.66 -13.52
C TYR A 12 15.03 -0.93 -12.13
N PHE A 13 13.84 -1.53 -12.02
CA PHE A 13 13.29 -2.00 -10.76
C PHE A 13 14.25 -2.97 -10.05
N ASP A 14 14.74 -3.99 -10.75
CA ASP A 14 15.68 -4.98 -10.23
C ASP A 14 17.02 -4.34 -9.83
N PHE A 15 17.51 -3.39 -10.63
CA PHE A 15 18.72 -2.63 -10.32
C PHE A 15 18.58 -1.83 -9.01
N ILE A 16 17.49 -1.06 -8.88
CA ILE A 16 17.21 -0.29 -7.67
C ILE A 16 17.05 -1.21 -6.45
N SER A 17 16.42 -2.38 -6.64
CA SER A 17 16.22 -3.39 -5.59
C SER A 17 17.52 -3.90 -4.98
N ARG A 18 18.61 -3.92 -5.76
CA ARG A 18 19.93 -4.39 -5.30
C ARG A 18 20.73 -3.33 -4.56
N ILE A 19 20.46 -2.05 -4.83
CA ILE A 19 21.30 -0.94 -4.36
C ILE A 19 20.67 -0.24 -3.15
N ILE A 20 19.35 -0.11 -3.13
CA ILE A 20 18.67 0.68 -2.09
C ILE A 20 18.30 -0.20 -0.90
N HIS A 21 18.89 0.11 0.25
CA HIS A 21 18.48 -0.51 1.50
C HIS A 21 17.05 -0.08 1.91
N PRO A 22 16.17 -1.04 2.27
CA PRO A 22 14.77 -0.77 2.64
C PRO A 22 14.63 0.30 3.73
N LYS A 23 15.50 0.26 4.75
CA LYS A 23 15.51 1.21 5.89
C LYS A 23 15.63 2.68 5.51
N ASN A 24 16.03 2.99 4.28
CA ASN A 24 16.21 4.37 3.81
C ASN A 24 15.04 4.87 2.95
N ILE A 25 14.06 4.01 2.65
CA ILE A 25 12.90 4.37 1.84
C ILE A 25 11.91 5.15 2.73
N LYS A 26 11.50 6.34 2.25
CA LYS A 26 10.53 7.22 2.92
C LYS A 26 9.22 7.32 2.16
N SER A 27 9.28 7.12 0.85
CA SER A 27 8.11 7.15 -0.03
C SER A 27 8.29 6.04 -1.06
N LEU A 28 7.21 5.30 -1.30
CA LEU A 28 7.17 4.20 -2.23
C LEU A 28 5.87 4.26 -3.02
N LYS A 29 6.00 4.19 -4.34
CA LYS A 29 4.88 3.94 -5.23
C LYS A 29 5.14 2.67 -6.02
N LEU A 30 4.20 1.73 -5.99
CA LEU A 30 4.28 0.48 -6.72
C LEU A 30 3.08 0.35 -7.67
N PHE A 31 3.31 -0.29 -8.80
CA PHE A 31 2.29 -0.46 -9.83
C PHE A 31 2.36 -1.86 -10.44
N ASP A 32 1.21 -2.53 -10.49
CA ASP A 32 1.08 -3.86 -11.09
C ASP A 32 0.08 -3.84 -12.24
N ASP A 33 0.45 -3.15 -13.32
CA ASP A 33 -0.34 -3.08 -14.53
C ASP A 33 0.08 -4.13 -15.58
N ASP A 34 -0.42 -3.97 -16.80
CA ASP A 34 -0.13 -4.91 -17.88
C ASP A 34 1.30 -4.74 -18.44
N TYR A 35 1.98 -3.62 -18.17
CA TYR A 35 3.37 -3.37 -18.53
C TYR A 35 4.36 -3.79 -17.44
N THR A 36 3.94 -3.82 -16.17
CA THR A 36 4.76 -4.24 -15.01
C THR A 36 4.15 -5.40 -14.22
N PRO A 37 3.75 -6.52 -14.86
CA PRO A 37 3.04 -7.60 -14.19
C PRO A 37 3.90 -8.25 -13.09
N GLY A 38 3.33 -8.35 -11.89
CA GLY A 38 3.97 -8.94 -10.72
C GLY A 38 5.06 -8.09 -10.10
N GLN A 39 5.15 -6.79 -10.41
CA GLN A 39 6.13 -5.89 -9.81
C GLN A 39 5.92 -5.76 -8.30
N ILE A 40 4.66 -5.61 -7.85
CA ILE A 40 4.34 -5.53 -6.42
C ILE A 40 4.78 -6.82 -5.71
N LYS A 41 4.40 -7.97 -6.25
CA LYS A 41 4.80 -9.28 -5.73
C LYS A 41 6.32 -9.45 -5.69
N SER A 42 7.02 -8.98 -6.71
CA SER A 42 8.49 -9.02 -6.78
C SER A 42 9.12 -8.09 -5.73
N PHE A 43 8.51 -6.92 -5.51
CA PHE A 43 8.92 -6.00 -4.46
C PHE A 43 8.78 -6.66 -3.08
N ILE A 44 7.63 -7.24 -2.76
CA ILE A 44 7.40 -7.93 -1.47
C ILE A 44 8.44 -9.02 -1.21
N LYS A 45 8.82 -9.78 -2.25
CA LYS A 45 9.82 -10.86 -2.13
C LYS A 45 11.24 -10.34 -1.92
N ASN A 46 11.62 -9.27 -2.63
CA ASN A 46 13.01 -8.79 -2.65
C ASN A 46 13.27 -7.76 -1.55
N PHE A 47 12.28 -6.94 -1.24
CA PHE A 47 12.32 -5.96 -0.17
C PHE A 47 11.62 -6.51 1.06
N GLN A 48 12.39 -6.74 2.11
CA GLN A 48 11.90 -7.02 3.46
C GLN A 48 11.06 -5.83 3.94
N ILE A 49 9.74 -5.87 3.72
CA ILE A 49 8.80 -4.76 3.96
C ILE A 49 8.78 -4.37 5.44
N ASP A 50 8.97 -5.34 6.33
CA ASP A 50 9.18 -5.17 7.76
C ASP A 50 10.36 -4.23 8.08
N LYS A 51 11.33 -4.09 7.16
CA LYS A 51 12.48 -3.18 7.29
C LYS A 51 12.23 -1.78 6.75
N LEU A 52 11.04 -1.48 6.23
CA LEU A 52 10.67 -0.14 5.72
C LEU A 52 10.29 0.83 6.85
N ASN A 53 10.95 0.76 8.01
CA ASN A 53 10.60 1.53 9.22
C ASN A 53 10.56 3.07 9.09
N ARG A 54 11.11 3.63 8.00
CA ARG A 54 11.06 5.07 7.70
C ARG A 54 10.01 5.42 6.64
N LEU A 55 9.23 4.45 6.17
CA LEU A 55 8.21 4.66 5.16
C LEU A 55 7.11 5.54 5.73
N LYS A 56 6.87 6.65 5.04
CA LYS A 56 5.86 7.65 5.37
C LYS A 56 4.76 7.73 4.33
N TYR A 57 5.08 7.41 3.07
CA TYR A 57 4.15 7.49 1.96
C TYR A 57 4.14 6.17 1.22
N LEU A 58 2.97 5.58 1.07
CA LEU A 58 2.77 4.39 0.26
C LEU A 58 1.63 4.60 -0.72
N LYS A 59 1.90 4.35 -2.00
CA LYS A 59 0.89 4.25 -3.06
C LYS A 59 0.97 2.88 -3.70
N LEU A 60 -0.14 2.16 -3.74
CA LEU A 60 -0.27 0.85 -4.35
C LEU A 60 -1.31 0.96 -5.46
N ILE A 61 -0.90 0.69 -6.70
CA ILE A 61 -1.72 0.93 -7.88
C ILE A 61 -1.96 -0.40 -8.60
N LYS A 62 -3.22 -0.65 -8.95
CA LYS A 62 -3.69 -1.91 -9.53
C LYS A 62 -3.22 -3.12 -8.71
N ILE A 63 -3.32 -3.03 -7.39
CA ILE A 63 -2.95 -4.14 -6.51
C ILE A 63 -4.06 -5.19 -6.46
N ASN A 64 -3.69 -6.47 -6.34
CA ASN A 64 -4.63 -7.54 -6.03
C ASN A 64 -4.72 -7.76 -4.51
N GLU A 65 -5.77 -8.44 -4.07
CA GLU A 65 -6.05 -8.63 -2.65
C GLU A 65 -4.93 -9.37 -1.89
N ASN A 66 -4.38 -10.44 -2.47
CA ASN A 66 -3.35 -11.26 -1.81
C ASN A 66 -2.06 -10.46 -1.56
N ASP A 67 -1.62 -9.70 -2.56
CA ASP A 67 -0.43 -8.87 -2.44
C ASP A 67 -0.68 -7.69 -1.50
N LEU A 68 -1.89 -7.14 -1.49
CA LEU A 68 -2.27 -6.10 -0.54
C LEU A 68 -2.21 -6.61 0.90
N GLU A 69 -2.89 -7.71 1.21
CA GLU A 69 -2.92 -8.29 2.55
C GLU A 69 -1.48 -8.52 3.05
N SER A 70 -0.62 -9.08 2.19
CA SER A 70 0.79 -9.30 2.49
C SER A 70 1.51 -8.00 2.83
N ILE A 71 1.32 -6.92 2.07
CA ILE A 71 1.93 -5.62 2.35
C ILE A 71 1.40 -5.05 3.66
N LEU A 72 0.08 -4.99 3.82
CA LEU A 72 -0.54 -4.35 4.97
C LEU A 72 -0.12 -5.04 6.30
N LYS A 73 0.02 -6.37 6.31
CA LYS A 73 0.53 -7.12 7.48
C LYS A 73 1.90 -6.63 7.96
N HIS A 74 2.78 -6.23 7.05
CA HIS A 74 4.10 -5.71 7.40
C HIS A 74 4.09 -4.22 7.76
N LEU A 75 3.00 -3.51 7.48
CA LEU A 75 2.85 -2.08 7.79
C LEU A 75 2.24 -1.82 9.17
N ILE A 76 1.81 -2.85 9.91
CA ILE A 76 1.19 -2.70 11.24
C ILE A 76 2.12 -1.99 12.26
N ASN A 77 3.43 -2.06 12.08
CA ASN A 77 4.39 -1.37 12.95
C ASN A 77 5.00 -0.10 12.30
N ASN A 78 4.53 0.26 11.10
CA ASN A 78 5.02 1.44 10.40
C ASN A 78 4.35 2.72 10.91
N ARG A 79 5.01 3.84 10.68
CA ARG A 79 4.49 5.16 11.02
C ARG A 79 4.10 5.90 9.74
N LEU A 80 3.18 5.32 8.98
CA LEU A 80 2.72 5.92 7.72
C LEU A 80 2.01 7.24 7.98
N ASN A 81 2.24 8.19 7.08
CA ASN A 81 1.57 9.49 7.04
C ASN A 81 0.53 9.53 5.91
N TYR A 82 0.79 8.79 4.84
CA TYR A 82 -0.05 8.73 3.64
C TYR A 82 -0.18 7.30 3.15
N LEU A 83 -1.41 6.89 2.83
CA LEU A 83 -1.73 5.62 2.21
C LEU A 83 -2.68 5.84 1.04
N GLU A 84 -2.31 5.33 -0.13
CA GLU A 84 -3.17 5.27 -1.29
C GLU A 84 -3.23 3.85 -1.85
N ILE A 85 -4.44 3.35 -2.09
CA ILE A 85 -4.69 2.01 -2.61
C ILE A 85 -5.67 2.12 -3.78
N GLU A 86 -5.26 1.63 -4.94
CA GLU A 86 -6.08 1.46 -6.13
C GLU A 86 -6.06 -0.02 -6.54
N TYR A 87 -7.23 -0.64 -6.64
CA TYR A 87 -7.36 -2.08 -6.91
C TYR A 87 -7.35 -2.42 -8.40
N ARG A 88 -6.76 -3.57 -8.75
CA ARG A 88 -6.77 -4.08 -10.14
C ARG A 88 -8.14 -4.54 -10.62
N GLN A 89 -8.90 -5.15 -9.73
CA GLN A 89 -10.11 -5.91 -10.06
C GLN A 89 -11.31 -5.34 -9.33
N TYR A 90 -12.19 -4.71 -10.11
CA TYR A 90 -13.38 -4.02 -9.63
C TYR A 90 -14.48 -4.93 -9.02
N PHE A 91 -14.26 -6.24 -8.89
CA PHE A 91 -15.27 -7.20 -8.42
C PHE A 91 -14.84 -8.03 -7.20
N THR A 92 -13.60 -7.90 -6.73
CA THR A 92 -13.09 -8.75 -5.65
C THR A 92 -13.45 -8.14 -4.29
N ILE A 93 -14.30 -8.79 -3.50
CA ILE A 93 -14.61 -8.37 -2.12
C ILE A 93 -13.39 -8.61 -1.23
N LEU A 94 -13.01 -7.64 -0.41
CA LEU A 94 -11.93 -7.84 0.56
C LEU A 94 -12.30 -8.89 1.59
N ASN A 95 -11.40 -9.83 1.82
CA ASN A 95 -11.53 -10.76 2.90
C ASN A 95 -11.46 -10.04 4.25
N GLN A 96 -12.04 -10.69 5.26
CA GLN A 96 -12.13 -10.14 6.60
C GLN A 96 -10.75 -9.83 7.21
N SER A 97 -9.72 -10.61 6.90
CA SER A 97 -8.38 -10.33 7.41
C SER A 97 -7.82 -9.03 6.86
N THR A 98 -7.95 -8.79 5.55
CA THR A 98 -7.51 -7.55 4.90
C THR A 98 -8.25 -6.35 5.46
N ILE A 99 -9.57 -6.48 5.67
CA ILE A 99 -10.41 -5.43 6.28
C ILE A 99 -9.90 -5.09 7.68
N LEU A 100 -9.70 -6.08 8.55
CA LEU A 100 -9.23 -5.85 9.93
C LEU A 100 -7.86 -5.17 9.97
N ILE A 101 -6.94 -5.57 9.09
CA ILE A 101 -5.62 -4.93 9.01
C ILE A 101 -5.77 -3.48 8.54
N LEU A 102 -6.59 -3.23 7.52
CA LEU A 102 -6.84 -1.88 7.03
C LEU A 102 -7.43 -1.01 8.13
N GLN A 103 -8.42 -1.48 8.87
CA GLN A 103 -9.00 -0.77 10.02
C GLN A 103 -7.95 -0.40 11.07
N ASN A 104 -7.03 -1.32 11.39
CA ASN A 104 -5.93 -1.04 12.32
C ASN A 104 -4.98 0.03 11.79
N LEU A 105 -4.68 0.03 10.49
CA LEU A 105 -3.85 1.07 9.87
C LEU A 105 -4.53 2.45 9.90
N LEU A 106 -5.85 2.48 9.68
CA LEU A 106 -6.65 3.72 9.74
C LEU A 106 -6.67 4.35 11.13
N ALA A 107 -6.41 3.57 12.19
CA ALA A 107 -6.32 4.05 13.56
C ALA A 107 -4.94 4.66 13.91
N PHE A 108 -3.97 4.64 12.98
CA PHE A 108 -2.63 5.14 13.28
C PHE A 108 -2.62 6.64 13.53
N GLU A 109 -1.96 7.03 14.62
CA GLU A 109 -1.82 8.44 15.00
C GLU A 109 -1.02 9.26 13.98
N THR A 110 -0.18 8.59 13.20
CA THR A 110 0.65 9.25 12.19
C THR A 110 -0.04 9.39 10.85
N LEU A 111 -1.09 8.61 10.58
CA LEU A 111 -1.74 8.55 9.27
C LEU A 111 -2.70 9.73 9.13
N GLN A 112 -2.35 10.64 8.23
CA GLN A 112 -3.05 11.91 8.04
C GLN A 112 -3.85 11.93 6.74
N GLU A 113 -3.45 11.12 5.76
CA GLU A 113 -4.06 11.12 4.44
C GLU A 113 -4.30 9.71 3.95
N VAL A 114 -5.52 9.46 3.49
CA VAL A 114 -5.97 8.16 3.00
C VAL A 114 -6.75 8.35 1.70
N ASN A 115 -6.29 7.71 0.63
CA ASN A 115 -7.01 7.61 -0.62
C ASN A 115 -7.31 6.15 -0.95
N LEU A 116 -8.58 5.79 -0.97
CA LEU A 116 -9.01 4.43 -1.25
C LEU A 116 -9.86 4.46 -2.51
N ASP A 117 -9.32 3.92 -3.59
CA ASP A 117 -10.07 3.64 -4.80
C ASP A 117 -10.58 2.20 -4.72
N MET A 118 -11.74 2.08 -4.07
CA MET A 118 -12.45 0.85 -3.78
C MET A 118 -13.92 0.99 -4.23
N ARG A 119 -14.57 -0.11 -4.61
CA ARG A 119 -16.00 -0.05 -4.95
C ARG A 119 -16.83 0.36 -3.73
N SER A 120 -17.93 1.07 -3.97
CA SER A 120 -18.85 1.56 -2.94
C SER A 120 -19.30 0.51 -1.91
N TYR A 121 -19.61 -0.71 -2.35
CA TYR A 121 -20.05 -1.79 -1.45
C TYR A 121 -18.97 -2.30 -0.50
N GLN A 122 -17.69 -2.00 -0.75
CA GLN A 122 -16.60 -2.39 0.14
C GLN A 122 -16.48 -1.45 1.34
N TYR A 123 -16.95 -0.20 1.20
CA TYR A 123 -16.89 0.79 2.28
C TYR A 123 -17.76 0.39 3.48
N ASP A 124 -18.89 -0.28 3.24
CA ASP A 124 -19.78 -0.74 4.31
C ASP A 124 -19.10 -1.76 5.26
N PHE A 125 -18.05 -2.43 4.79
CA PHE A 125 -17.29 -3.40 5.59
C PHE A 125 -16.12 -2.78 6.35
N VAL A 126 -15.65 -1.59 5.94
CA VAL A 126 -14.55 -0.90 6.61
C VAL A 126 -15.15 -0.02 7.71
N GLN A 127 -15.21 -0.55 8.92
CA GLN A 127 -15.56 0.23 10.10
C GLN A 127 -14.47 1.26 10.41
N TRP A 128 -14.86 2.52 10.47
CA TRP A 128 -13.95 3.58 10.88
C TRP A 128 -13.60 3.45 12.36
N PRO A 129 -12.31 3.51 12.74
CA PRO A 129 -11.92 3.48 14.14
C PRO A 129 -12.47 4.72 14.85
N GLN A 130 -12.88 4.55 16.12
CA GLN A 130 -13.45 5.61 16.95
C GLN A 130 -12.49 6.80 17.15
N SER A 131 -11.18 6.53 17.11
CA SER A 131 -10.13 7.53 17.08
C SER A 131 -9.26 7.36 15.84
N ASN A 132 -9.13 8.41 15.04
CA ASN A 132 -8.14 8.52 13.97
C ASN A 132 -7.67 9.98 13.85
N TYR A 133 -6.59 10.17 13.10
CA TYR A 133 -5.94 11.47 12.89
C TYR A 133 -5.94 11.86 11.41
N ILE A 134 -6.85 11.24 10.62
CA ILE A 134 -6.96 11.46 9.20
C ILE A 134 -7.59 12.84 8.97
N GLN A 135 -6.86 13.68 8.26
CA GLN A 135 -7.26 15.04 7.92
C GLN A 135 -7.84 15.09 6.51
N ASN A 136 -7.29 14.29 5.60
CA ASN A 136 -7.72 14.22 4.21
C ASN A 136 -8.12 12.78 3.86
N MET A 137 -9.36 12.62 3.39
CA MET A 137 -9.88 11.35 2.92
C MET A 137 -10.42 11.51 1.51
N THR A 138 -10.08 10.56 0.64
CA THR A 138 -10.72 10.42 -0.65
C THR A 138 -11.15 8.97 -0.83
N LEU A 139 -12.42 8.79 -1.20
CA LEU A 139 -13.01 7.52 -1.56
C LEU A 139 -13.41 7.64 -3.03
N CYS A 140 -12.64 7.00 -3.92
CA CYS A 140 -12.92 7.00 -5.35
C CYS A 140 -13.88 5.84 -5.68
N ASN A 141 -14.71 5.99 -6.72
CA ASN A 141 -15.70 5.00 -7.16
C ASN A 141 -15.43 4.55 -8.59
#